data_AF-A0A937CQU4-F1
#
_entry.id   AF-A0A937CQU4-F1
#
_cell.length_a   1.000
_cell.length_b   1.000
_cell.length_c   1.000
_cell.angle_alpha   90.00
_cell.angle_beta   90.00
_cell.angle_gamma   90.00
#
_symmetry.space_group_name_H-M   'P 1'
#
loop_
_entity.id
_entity.type
_entity.pdbx_description
1 polymer ?
#
loop_
_entity_poly.entity_id
_entity_poly.type
_entity_poly.pdbx_seq_one_letter_code
_entity_poly.pdbx_strand_id
1 'polypeptide(L)'
;MAVELEPQGHGGALKRSRSEPVPMADRDMLQLLQDVALGKVEASSLQVRAAIAAVQYTHTKKGDGGKKEEAAGRAKQAAGGRFAAAAPPKLVASGGKKV
;
A
#
# COMPACT_ATOMS: atom_id res chain seq x y z
N MET A 1 7.49 71.07 9.56
CA MET A 1 7.16 70.47 8.26
C MET A 1 6.61 69.08 8.53
N ALA A 2 5.31 68.89 8.36
CA ALA A 2 4.71 67.55 8.45
C ALA A 2 4.90 66.85 7.10
N VAL A 3 5.49 65.66 7.11
CA VAL A 3 5.62 64.83 5.91
C VAL A 3 4.31 64.07 5.75
N GLU A 4 3.47 64.47 4.80
CA GLU A 4 2.33 63.67 4.36
C GLU A 4 2.85 62.48 3.57
N LEU A 5 2.74 61.29 4.15
CA LEU A 5 2.96 60.03 3.43
C LEU A 5 1.68 59.68 2.69
N GLU A 6 1.77 59.51 1.37
CA GLU A 6 0.62 59.13 0.53
C GLU A 6 -0.05 57.85 1.05
N PRO A 7 -1.40 57.80 1.10
CA PRO A 7 -2.12 56.60 1.46
C PRO A 7 -1.87 55.53 0.41
N GLN A 8 -1.08 54.52 0.77
CA GLN A 8 -0.84 53.38 -0.10
C GLN A 8 -2.17 52.71 -0.45
N GLY A 9 -2.51 52.74 -1.75
CA GLY A 9 -3.69 52.08 -2.31
C GLY A 9 -3.72 50.63 -1.84
N HIS A 10 -4.85 50.22 -1.29
CA HIS A 10 -4.99 49.01 -0.50
C HIS A 10 -4.26 47.82 -1.14
N GLY A 11 -3.39 47.19 -0.34
CA GLY A 11 -2.47 46.14 -0.76
C GLY A 11 -3.16 45.18 -1.72
N GLY A 12 -2.64 45.14 -2.95
CA GLY A 12 -3.26 44.50 -4.09
C GLY A 12 -3.83 43.15 -3.69
N ALA A 13 -5.15 43.01 -3.83
CA ALA A 13 -5.84 41.76 -3.66
C ALA A 13 -5.37 40.81 -4.76
N LEU A 14 -4.22 40.18 -4.54
CA LEU A 14 -3.74 39.07 -5.35
C LEU A 14 -4.86 38.04 -5.33
N LYS A 15 -5.56 37.91 -6.46
CA LYS A 15 -6.64 36.94 -6.63
C LYS A 15 -6.07 35.59 -6.27
N ARG A 16 -6.52 35.01 -5.16
CA ARG A 16 -6.12 33.66 -4.75
C ARG A 16 -6.65 32.69 -5.80
N SER A 17 -5.84 32.34 -6.79
CA SER A 17 -6.14 31.27 -7.72
C SER A 17 -6.09 29.96 -6.92
N ARG A 18 -7.22 29.26 -6.84
CA ARG A 18 -7.24 27.90 -6.30
C ARG A 18 -6.52 27.00 -7.29
N SER A 19 -5.57 26.20 -6.82
CA SER A 19 -4.94 25.17 -7.66
C SER A 19 -5.97 24.09 -7.97
N GLU A 20 -6.18 23.81 -9.25
CA GLU A 20 -6.98 22.68 -9.69
C GLU A 20 -6.21 21.38 -9.46
N PRO A 21 -6.86 20.32 -8.96
CA PRO A 21 -6.20 19.03 -8.74
C PRO A 21 -5.83 18.42 -10.09
N VAL A 22 -4.54 18.09 -10.26
CA VAL A 22 -4.05 17.42 -11.47
C VAL A 22 -4.44 15.94 -11.41
N PRO A 23 -5.16 15.41 -12.43
CA PRO A 23 -5.44 13.98 -12.50
C PRO A 23 -4.14 13.23 -12.72
N MET A 24 -3.82 12.31 -11.81
CA MET A 24 -2.67 11.42 -11.90
C MET A 24 -3.14 10.00 -12.16
N ALA A 25 -2.36 9.23 -12.93
CA ALA A 25 -2.59 7.79 -13.07
C ALA A 25 -2.57 7.10 -11.70
N ASP A 26 -3.28 5.98 -11.58
CA ASP A 26 -3.30 5.16 -10.36
C ASP A 26 -1.86 4.85 -9.93
N ARG A 27 -1.43 5.46 -8.82
CA ARG A 27 -0.08 5.29 -8.27
C ARG A 27 -0.19 4.81 -6.84
N ASP A 28 0.62 3.81 -6.49
CA ASP A 28 0.75 3.37 -5.12
C ASP A 28 1.31 4.51 -4.23
N MET A 29 0.74 4.66 -3.03
CA MET A 29 1.14 5.71 -2.09
C MET A 29 2.59 5.50 -1.61
N LEU A 30 3.06 4.26 -1.53
CA LEU A 30 4.46 3.98 -1.21
C LEU A 30 5.38 4.46 -2.34
N GLN A 31 4.98 4.24 -3.60
CA GLN A 31 5.72 4.71 -4.76
C GLN A 31 5.83 6.23 -4.79
N LEU A 32 4.73 6.94 -4.47
CA LEU A 32 4.73 8.40 -4.37
C LEU A 32 5.77 8.89 -3.34
N LEU A 33 5.81 8.30 -2.14
CA LEU A 33 6.76 8.71 -1.09
C LEU A 33 8.22 8.46 -1.49
N GLN A 34 8.50 7.37 -2.20
CA GLN A 34 9.84 7.09 -2.73
C GLN A 34 10.25 8.12 -3.78
N ASP A 35 9.34 8.47 -4.69
CA ASP A 35 9.61 9.46 -5.72
C ASP A 35 9.86 10.86 -5.12
N VAL A 36 9.11 11.23 -4.07
CA VAL A 36 9.35 12.46 -3.31
C VAL A 36 10.72 12.43 -2.62
N ALA A 37 11.07 11.32 -1.97
CA ALA A 37 12.36 11.17 -1.26
C ALA A 37 13.57 11.23 -2.21
N LEU A 38 13.41 10.77 -3.46
CA LEU A 38 14.43 10.85 -4.51
C LEU A 38 14.43 12.20 -5.26
N GLY A 39 13.55 13.14 -4.88
CA GLY A 39 13.42 14.44 -5.55
C GLY A 39 12.86 14.36 -6.98
N LYS A 40 12.18 13.26 -7.34
CA LYS A 40 11.55 13.07 -8.65
C LYS A 40 10.18 13.75 -8.74
N VAL A 41 9.52 13.94 -7.60
CA VAL A 41 8.20 14.55 -7.50
C VAL A 41 8.20 15.58 -6.38
N GLU A 42 7.81 16.81 -6.72
CA GLU A 42 7.49 17.85 -5.74
C GLU A 42 6.07 17.66 -5.24
N ALA A 43 5.91 17.33 -3.97
CA ALA A 43 4.62 17.16 -3.32
C ALA A 43 4.46 18.16 -2.16
N SER A 44 3.25 18.68 -1.99
CA SER A 44 2.93 19.52 -0.84
C SER A 44 3.02 18.74 0.47
N SER A 45 3.27 19.45 1.56
CA SER A 45 3.31 18.87 2.91
C SER A 45 2.02 18.13 3.29
N LEU A 46 0.86 18.59 2.80
CA LEU A 46 -0.42 17.93 3.00
C LEU A 46 -0.49 16.59 2.26
N GLN A 47 -0.04 16.54 1.01
CA GLN A 47 0.00 15.31 0.20
C GLN A 47 0.92 14.26 0.82
N VAL A 48 2.10 14.66 1.30
CA VAL A 48 3.04 13.74 1.97
C VAL A 48 2.40 13.15 3.24
N ARG A 49 1.73 13.97 4.05
CA ARG A 49 1.02 13.49 5.26
C ARG A 49 -0.11 12.53 4.92
N ALA A 50 -0.91 12.84 3.90
CA ALA A 50 -1.99 11.97 3.44
C ALA A 50 -1.45 10.63 2.94
N ALA A 51 -0.37 10.65 2.14
CA ALA A 51 0.28 9.44 1.66
C ALA A 51 0.83 8.57 2.81
N ILE A 52 1.51 9.16 3.80
CA ILE A 52 2.00 8.42 4.99
C ILE A 52 0.86 7.69 5.71
N ALA A 53 -0.29 8.34 5.87
CA ALA A 53 -1.47 7.74 6.51
C ALA A 53 -2.06 6.60 5.66
N ALA A 54 -2.16 6.79 4.34
CA ALA A 54 -2.71 5.81 3.42
C ALA A 54 -1.79 4.58 3.25
N VAL A 55 -0.46 4.77 3.23
CA VAL A 55 0.52 3.68 3.05
C VAL A 55 0.33 2.56 4.07
N GLN A 56 -0.11 2.88 5.28
CA GLN A 56 -0.36 1.90 6.34
C GLN A 56 -1.41 0.84 6.00
N TYR A 57 -2.25 1.09 5.01
CA TYR A 57 -3.32 0.20 4.57
C TYR A 57 -3.05 -0.44 3.20
N THR A 58 -2.09 0.09 2.44
CA THR A 58 -1.73 -0.44 1.11
C THR A 58 -0.94 -1.74 1.17
N HIS A 59 -0.15 -1.95 2.23
CA HIS A 59 0.53 -3.21 2.47
C HIS A 59 -0.06 -3.87 3.71
N THR A 60 -0.55 -5.11 3.57
CA THR A 60 -0.91 -5.95 4.72
C THR A 60 0.24 -5.91 5.70
N LYS A 61 0.02 -5.37 6.90
CA LYS A 61 1.06 -5.39 7.91
C LYS A 61 1.37 -6.85 8.16
N LYS A 62 2.64 -7.20 8.37
CA LYS A 62 3.02 -8.57 8.74
C LYS A 62 2.35 -9.04 10.05
N GLY A 63 1.65 -8.15 10.77
CA GLY A 63 0.77 -8.45 11.90
C GLY A 63 -0.69 -8.75 11.56
N ASP A 64 -1.19 -8.42 10.36
CA ASP A 64 -2.57 -8.73 9.91
C ASP A 64 -2.71 -10.19 9.46
N GLY A 65 -1.63 -10.78 8.95
CA GLY A 65 -1.48 -12.23 8.80
C GLY A 65 -0.61 -12.75 9.93
N GLY A 66 -1.22 -13.31 10.98
CA GLY A 66 -0.51 -13.73 12.17
C GLY A 66 0.56 -14.80 11.89
N LYS A 67 1.52 -14.93 12.82
CA LYS A 67 2.51 -16.03 12.82
C LYS A 67 1.84 -17.41 12.67
N LYS A 68 0.58 -17.55 13.10
CA LYS A 68 -0.20 -18.79 13.00
C LYS A 68 -0.59 -19.10 11.56
N GLU A 69 -1.09 -18.11 10.83
CA GLU A 69 -1.48 -18.23 9.43
C GLU A 69 -0.25 -18.49 8.55
N GLU A 70 0.88 -17.83 8.83
CA GLU A 70 2.16 -18.10 8.14
C GLU A 70 2.65 -19.54 8.43
N ALA A 71 2.59 -19.98 9.69
CA ALA A 71 2.95 -21.35 10.05
C ALA A 71 2.03 -22.38 9.39
N ALA A 72 0.72 -22.13 9.35
CA ALA A 72 -0.25 -22.99 8.69
C ALA A 72 -0.03 -23.03 7.17
N GLY A 73 0.29 -21.90 6.53
CA GLY A 73 0.64 -21.83 5.12
C GLY A 73 1.90 -22.62 4.79
N ARG A 74 2.97 -22.47 5.59
CA ARG A 74 4.20 -23.25 5.45
C ARG A 74 3.96 -24.75 5.66
N ALA A 75 3.16 -25.13 6.65
CA ALA A 75 2.80 -26.52 6.89
C ALA A 75 2.02 -27.12 5.71
N LYS A 76 1.05 -26.39 5.16
CA LYS A 76 0.29 -26.82 3.97
C LYS A 76 1.18 -26.98 2.73
N GLN A 77 2.12 -26.06 2.51
CA GLN A 77 3.08 -26.17 1.41
C GLN A 77 4.02 -27.36 1.59
N ALA A 78 4.51 -27.59 2.81
CA ALA A 78 5.37 -28.74 3.13
C ALA A 78 4.63 -30.08 3.03
N ALA A 79 3.33 -30.11 3.35
CA ALA A 79 2.47 -31.27 3.17
C ALA A 79 2.10 -31.56 1.70
N GLY A 80 2.46 -30.66 0.77
CA GLY A 80 2.34 -30.87 -0.67
C GLY A 80 3.63 -31.39 -1.31
N GLY A 81 3.51 -32.06 -2.47
CA GLY A 81 4.66 -32.50 -3.27
C GLY A 81 5.34 -33.76 -2.74
N ARG A 82 6.68 -33.78 -2.68
CA ARG A 82 7.48 -34.98 -2.39
C ARG A 82 7.26 -35.57 -0.99
N PHE A 83 6.78 -34.76 -0.05
CA PHE A 83 6.49 -35.15 1.34
C PHE A 83 4.99 -35.30 1.59
N ALA A 84 4.16 -35.28 0.54
CA ALA A 84 2.73 -35.50 0.68
C ALA A 84 2.43 -36.91 1.19
N ALA A 85 1.33 -37.04 1.95
CA ALA A 85 0.85 -38.34 2.40
C ALA A 85 0.57 -39.25 1.21
N ALA A 86 1.14 -40.46 1.21
CA ALA A 86 0.88 -41.44 0.19
C ALA A 86 -0.59 -41.84 0.20
N ALA A 87 -1.16 -42.03 -1.00
CA ALA A 87 -2.54 -42.51 -1.12
C ALA A 87 -2.69 -43.85 -0.37
N PRO A 88 -3.79 -44.05 0.39
CA PRO A 88 -3.98 -45.29 1.12
C PRO A 88 -4.01 -46.47 0.14
N PRO A 89 -3.45 -47.63 0.52
CA PRO A 89 -3.43 -48.80 -0.34
C PRO A 89 -4.86 -49.20 -0.70
N LYS A 90 -5.09 -49.44 -1.99
CA LYS A 90 -6.39 -49.93 -2.46
C LYS A 90 -6.58 -51.36 -1.97
N LEU A 91 -7.64 -51.60 -1.20
CA LEU A 91 -8.09 -52.95 -0.87
C LEU A 91 -8.56 -53.62 -2.16
N VAL A 92 -7.69 -54.41 -2.79
CA VAL A 92 -8.03 -55.27 -3.94
C VAL A 92 -8.83 -56.53 -3.53
N ALA A 93 -9.27 -56.60 -2.27
CA ALA A 93 -10.16 -57.66 -1.82
C ALA A 93 -11.09 -57.17 -0.70
N SER A 94 -12.36 -56.99 -1.03
CA SER A 94 -13.47 -57.19 -0.09
C SER A 94 -14.37 -58.29 -0.67
N GLY A 95 -14.06 -59.55 -0.35
CA GLY A 95 -14.83 -60.71 -0.83
C GLY A 95 -14.03 -61.94 -1.28
N GLY A 96 -12.69 -61.95 -1.22
CA GLY A 96 -11.92 -63.21 -1.28
C GLY A 96 -11.68 -63.85 -2.65
N LYS A 97 -11.67 -63.12 -3.77
CA LYS A 97 -11.23 -63.68 -5.06
C LYS A 97 -10.15 -62.82 -5.72
N LYS A 98 -8.95 -63.40 -5.88
CA LYS A 98 -7.82 -62.79 -6.61
C LYS A 98 -8.18 -62.69 -8.09
N VAL A 99 -7.96 -61.52 -8.68
CA VAL A 99 -7.60 -61.36 -10.10
C VAL A 99 -6.10 -61.17 -10.20
#